data_AF-A0A7V9PGK0-F1
#
_entry.id   AF-A0A7V9PGK0-F1
#
_cell.length_a   1.000
_cell.length_b   1.000
_cell.length_c   1.000
_cell.angle_alpha   90.00
_cell.angle_beta   90.00
_cell.angle_gamma   90.00
#
_symmetry.space_group_name_H-M   'P 1'
#
loop_
_entity.id
_entity.type
_entity.pdbx_description
1 polymer ?
#
loop_
_entity_poly.entity_id
_entity_poly.type
_entity_poly.pdbx_seq_one_letter_code
_entity_poly.pdbx_strand_id
1 'polypeptide(L)' 'MVMEATPVAYGEPAMRLLDERVRVAKAGDPLAPVTVVVPSNYAAVAARRALAGRPGGVANVTFLTLHRLAERLGAPS' A
#
# COMPACT_ATOMS: atom_id res chain seq x y z
N MET A 1 17.43 -9.90 -1.07
CA MET A 1 16.08 -9.29 -0.96
C MET A 1 15.18 -10.35 -0.35
N VAL A 2 14.74 -10.16 0.90
CA VAL A 2 13.84 -11.12 1.56
C VAL A 2 12.41 -10.67 1.27
N MET A 3 11.59 -11.57 0.74
CA MET A 3 10.18 -11.32 0.53
C MET A 3 9.41 -11.98 1.67
N GLU A 4 8.66 -11.18 2.42
CA GLU A 4 7.81 -11.66 3.50
C GLU A 4 6.37 -11.79 2.97
N ALA A 5 5.72 -12.92 3.28
CA ALA A 5 4.33 -13.17 2.92
C ALA A 5 3.52 -13.46 4.18
N THR A 6 2.40 -12.75 4.36
CA THR A 6 1.48 -12.94 5.49
C THR A 6 0.07 -13.16 4.95
N PRO A 7 -0.50 -14.38 5.06
CA PRO A 7 -1.91 -14.58 4.70
C PRO A 7 -2.82 -13.92 5.73
N VAL A 8 -3.95 -13.37 5.27
CA VAL A 8 -4.92 -12.67 6.12
C VAL A 8 -6.33 -12.83 5.55
N ALA A 9 -7.33 -12.87 6.41
CA ALA A 9 -8.72 -12.89 6.00
C ALA A 9 -9.12 -11.58 5.28
N TYR A 10 -9.99 -11.68 4.29
CA TYR A 10 -10.51 -10.53 3.56
C TYR A 10 -11.31 -9.58 4.46
N GLY A 11 -11.38 -8.29 4.09
CA GLY A 11 -12.12 -7.26 4.80
C GLY A 11 -11.27 -6.48 5.80
N GLU A 12 -11.83 -6.16 6.96
CA GLU A 12 -11.17 -5.38 8.01
C GLU A 12 -9.82 -5.97 8.48
N PRO A 13 -9.65 -7.30 8.64
CA PRO A 13 -8.35 -7.87 9.00
C PRO A 13 -7.25 -7.53 7.99
N ALA A 14 -7.55 -7.59 6.69
CA ALA A 14 -6.61 -7.22 5.64
C ALA A 14 -6.29 -5.71 5.65
N MET A 15 -7.28 -4.85 5.87
CA MET A 15 -7.07 -3.40 5.91
C MET A 15 -6.26 -2.96 7.14
N ARG A 16 -6.46 -3.61 8.29
CA ARG A 16 -5.66 -3.38 9.50
C ARG A 16 -4.22 -3.83 9.32
N LEU A 17 -3.99 -5.01 8.76
CA LEU A 17 -2.63 -5.48 8.45
C LEU A 17 -1.93 -4.54 7.46
N LEU A 18 -2.64 -4.05 6.44
CA LEU A 18 -2.10 -3.09 5.50
C LEU A 18 -1.69 -1.78 6.18
N ASP A 19 -2.53 -1.25 7.08
CA ASP A 19 -2.22 -0.06 7.88
C ASP A 19 -0.94 -0.24 8.71
N GLU A 20 -0.86 -1.35 9.45
CA GLU A 20 0.31 -1.71 10.25
C GLU A 20 1.59 -1.76 9.40
N ARG A 21 1.55 -2.43 8.23
CA ARG A 21 2.71 -2.53 7.33
C ARG A 21 3.11 -1.19 6.73
N VAL A 22 2.15 -0.33 6.38
CA VAL A 22 2.44 1.04 5.90
C VAL A 22 3.09 1.88 7.01
N ARG A 23 2.59 1.78 8.25
CA ARG A 23 3.18 2.51 9.39
C ARG A 23 4.61 2.05 9.70
N VAL A 24 4.86 0.74 9.65
CA VAL A 24 6.20 0.18 9.80
C VAL A 24 7.12 0.69 8.69
N ALA A 25 6.68 0.67 7.43
CA ALA A 25 7.48 1.16 6.30
C ALA A 25 7.78 2.66 6.39
N LYS A 26 6.87 3.44 6.99
CA LYS A 26 7.07 4.88 7.22
C LYS A 26 8.07 5.19 8.33
N ALA A 27 8.32 4.24 9.24
CA ALA A 27 9.32 4.36 10.31
C ALA A 27 9.23 5.69 11.12
N GLY A 28 8.02 6.20 11.31
CA GLY A 28 7.77 7.45 12.03
C GLY A 28 7.80 8.74 11.20
N ASP A 29 8.22 8.69 9.93
CA ASP A 29 8.11 9.80 8.98
C ASP A 29 6.77 9.72 8.21
N PRO A 30 5.80 10.64 8.47
CA PRO A 30 4.51 10.64 7.77
C PRO A 30 4.64 10.78 6.25
N LEU A 31 5.72 11.39 5.76
CA LEU A 31 5.96 11.65 4.35
C LEU A 31 6.91 10.64 3.69
N ALA A 32 7.43 9.65 4.42
CA ALA A 32 8.23 8.59 3.83
C ALA A 32 7.43 7.89 2.69
N PRO A 33 8.00 7.79 1.47
CA PRO A 33 7.29 7.26 0.32
C PRO A 33 7.06 5.75 0.48
N VAL A 34 5.82 5.31 0.31
CA VAL A 34 5.45 3.89 0.30
C VAL A 34 4.71 3.57 -0.99
N THR A 35 5.07 2.47 -1.65
CA THR A 35 4.33 1.95 -2.80
C THR A 35 3.58 0.69 -2.39
N VAL A 36 2.27 0.67 -2.64
CA VAL A 36 1.40 -0.48 -2.39
C VAL A 36 0.93 -1.04 -3.73
N VAL A 37 1.32 -2.28 -4.02
CA VAL A 37 0.88 -2.98 -5.22
C VAL A 37 -0.44 -3.69 -4.91
N VAL A 38 -1.46 -3.46 -5.73
CA VAL A 38 -2.82 -4.00 -5.54
C VAL A 38 -3.28 -4.82 -6.75
N PRO A 39 -4.23 -5.75 -6.60
CA PRO A 39 -4.72 -6.56 -7.72
C PRO A 39 -5.58 -5.77 -8.72
N SER A 40 -6.19 -4.65 -8.31
CA SER A 40 -7.06 -3.84 -9.17
C SER A 40 -7.15 -2.38 -8.70
N ASN A 41 -7.61 -1.48 -9.59
CA ASN A 41 -7.85 -0.08 -9.25
C ASN A 41 -8.97 0.08 -8.20
N TYR A 42 -9.97 -0.81 -8.20
CA TYR A 42 -11.00 -0.82 -7.15
C TYR A 42 -10.40 -1.12 -5.78
N ALA A 43 -9.47 -2.09 -5.71
CA ALA A 43 -8.73 -2.37 -4.49
C ALA A 43 -7.87 -1.18 -4.04
N ALA A 44 -7.24 -0.44 -4.98
CA ALA A 44 -6.52 0.80 -4.66
C ALA A 44 -7.43 1.84 -3.98
N VAL A 45 -8.60 2.09 -4.55
CA VAL A 45 -9.56 3.08 -4.01
C VAL A 45 -10.06 2.64 -2.64
N ALA A 46 -10.42 1.37 -2.49
CA ALA A 46 -10.88 0.82 -1.22
C ALA A 46 -9.81 0.94 -0.14
N ALA A 47 -8.58 0.48 -0.41
CA ALA A 47 -7.45 0.56 0.51
C ALA A 47 -7.12 2.02 0.89
N ARG A 48 -7.05 2.92 -0.10
CA ARG A 48 -6.77 4.34 0.15
C ARG A 48 -7.83 4.98 1.05
N ARG A 49 -9.11 4.72 0.80
CA ARG A 49 -10.21 5.24 1.63
C ARG A 49 -10.18 4.67 3.04
N ALA A 50 -9.96 3.37 3.17
CA ALA A 50 -9.86 2.71 4.47
C ALA A 50 -8.70 3.30 5.30
N LEU A 51 -7.52 3.46 4.71
CA LEU A 51 -6.35 4.03 5.37
C LEU A 51 -6.53 5.53 5.69
N ALA A 52 -7.15 6.30 4.79
CA ALA A 52 -7.43 7.71 5.04
C ALA A 52 -8.42 7.94 6.19
N GLY A 53 -9.33 6.98 6.45
CA GLY A 53 -10.26 7.02 7.57
C GLY A 53 -9.66 6.60 8.92
N ARG A 54 -8.41 6.10 8.95
CA ARG A 54 -7.74 5.70 10.20
C ARG A 54 -7.10 6.91 10.90
N PRO A 55 -6.91 6.86 12.23
CA PRO A 55 -6.20 7.90 12.96
C PRO A 55 -4.80 8.16 12.39
N GLY A 56 -4.50 9.42 12.07
CA GLY A 56 -3.26 9.84 11.42
C GLY A 56 -3.32 9.87 9.89
N GLY A 57 -4.36 9.30 9.28
CA GLY A 57 -4.57 9.28 7.83
C GLY A 57 -3.42 8.61 7.06
N VAL A 58 -3.35 8.89 5.76
CA VAL A 58 -2.29 8.37 4.90
C VAL A 58 -1.78 9.44 3.93
N ALA A 59 -0.46 9.63 3.89
CA ALA A 59 0.23 10.59 3.03
C ALA A 59 1.38 9.91 2.27
N ASN A 60 1.72 10.42 1.09
CA ASN A 60 2.79 9.89 0.23
C ASN A 60 2.77 8.36 0.05
N VAL A 61 1.58 7.79 -0.14
CA VAL A 61 1.41 6.37 -0.48
C VAL A 61 0.87 6.24 -1.90
N THR A 62 1.65 5.60 -2.76
CA THR A 62 1.27 5.37 -4.16
C THR A 62 0.66 3.98 -4.28
N PHE A 63 -0.59 3.91 -4.71
CA PHE A 63 -1.27 2.65 -5.02
C PHE A 63 -1.23 2.41 -6.52
N LEU A 64 -0.78 1.24 -6.94
CA LEU A 64 -0.72 0.86 -8.35
C LEU A 64 -0.89 -0.64 -8.53
N THR A 65 -1.31 -1.05 -9.73
CA THR A 65 -1.37 -2.46 -10.07
C THR A 65 0.02 -2.99 -10.43
N LEU A 66 0.20 -4.32 -10.39
CA LEU A 66 1.46 -4.94 -10.79
C LEU A 66 1.86 -4.59 -12.23
N HIS A 67 0.88 -4.52 -13.13
CA HIS A 67 1.12 -4.10 -14.51
C HIS A 67 1.67 -2.66 -14.59
N ARG A 68 1.06 -1.72 -13.85
CA ARG A 68 1.55 -0.33 -13.79
C ARG A 68 2.93 -0.22 -13.13
N LEU A 69 3.25 -1.09 -12.17
CA LEU A 69 4.61 -1.18 -11.63
C LEU A 69 5.60 -1.58 -12.72
N ALA A 70 5.29 -2.65 -13.47
CA ALA A 70 6.14 -3.17 -14.53
C ALA A 70 6.40 -2.11 -15.62
N GLU A 71 5.36 -1.39 -16.04
CA GLU A 71 5.51 -0.28 -16.98
C GLU A 71 6.47 0.80 -16.48
N ARG A 72 6.37 1.20 -15.21
CA ARG A 72 7.26 2.23 -14.63
C ARG A 72 8.70 1.76 -14.54
N LEU A 73 8.92 0.48 -14.24
CA LEU A 73 10.25 -0.09 -14.17
C LEU A 73 10.90 -0.27 -15.54
N GLY A 74 10.09 -0.46 -16.60
CA GLY A 74 10.56 -0.60 -17.98
C GLY A 74 10.59 0.70 -18.79
N ALA A 75 10.13 1.82 -18.21
CA ALA A 75 10.12 3.11 -18.88
C ALA A 75 11.56 3.64 -19.06
N PRO A 76 11.85 4.39 -20.14
CA PRO A 76 13.14 5.05 -20.30
C PRO A 76 13.37 6.05 -19.17
N SER A 77 14.60 6.07 -18.66
CA SER A 77 15.08 6.97 -17.59
C SER A 77 15.32 8.38 -18.09
#